data_AF-A0A5R8Q7P8-F1
#
_entry.id   AF-A0A5R8Q7P8-F1
#
_cell.length_a   1.000
_cell.length_b   1.000
_cell.length_c   1.000
_cell.angle_alpha   90.00
_cell.angle_beta   90.00
_cell.angle_gamma   90.00
#
_symmetry.space_group_name_H-M   'P 1'
#
loop_
_entity.id
_entity.type
_entity.pdbx_description
1 polymer ?
#
loop_
_entity_poly.entity_id
_entity_poly.type
_entity_poly.pdbx_seq_one_letter_code
_entity_poly.pdbx_strand_id
1 'polypeptide(L)' 'MAYKIIASQCTVCGACEFECPNAAIRLKNDMYIIDPKKCTECEGHFDRPRCAEVCPVENTCVPA' A
#
# COMPACT_ATOMS: atom_id res chain seq x y z
N MET A 1 -9.61 -1.64 -9.48
CA MET A 1 -10.03 -1.37 -8.09
C MET A 1 -8.81 -0.77 -7.39
N ALA A 2 -8.83 -0.46 -6.10
CA ALA A 2 -7.66 0.11 -5.42
C ALA A 2 -7.34 -0.70 -4.17
N TYR A 3 -6.09 -0.68 -3.72
CA TYR A 3 -5.74 -1.20 -2.40
C TYR A 3 -6.00 -0.13 -1.33
N LYS A 4 -6.28 -0.58 -0.10
CA LYS A 4 -6.32 0.24 1.11
C LYS A 4 -5.42 -0.37 2.18
N ILE A 5 -4.91 0.48 3.07
CA ILE A 5 -4.17 0.05 4.26
C ILE A 5 -5.13 0.13 5.45
N ILE A 6 -5.15 -0.91 6.28
CA ILE A 6 -5.95 -0.95 7.51
C ILE A 6 -5.23 -0.16 8.61
N ALA A 7 -5.86 0.93 9.07
CA ALA A 7 -5.32 1.85 10.07
C ALA A 7 -4.84 1.20 11.37
N SER A 8 -5.64 0.28 11.90
CA SER A 8 -5.32 -0.40 13.14
C SER A 8 -4.15 -1.39 13.05
N GLN A 9 -3.69 -1.74 11.86
CA GLN A 9 -2.64 -2.75 11.66
C GLN A 9 -1.33 -2.17 11.11
N CYS A 10 -1.32 -0.91 10.69
CA CYS A 10 -0.13 -0.26 10.16
C CYS A 10 0.90 -0.01 11.27
N THR A 11 2.11 -0.53 11.09
CA THR A 11 3.25 -0.33 12.01
C THR A 11 4.17 0.83 11.62
N VAL A 12 3.78 1.60 10.60
CA VAL A 12 4.56 2.75 10.08
C VAL A 12 6.00 2.38 9.65
N CYS A 13 6.23 1.13 9.24
CA CYS A 13 7.56 0.65 8.85
C CYS A 13 8.12 1.28 7.55
N GLY A 14 7.27 1.88 6.71
CA GLY A 14 7.69 2.55 5.47
C GLY A 14 8.00 1.65 4.27
N ALA A 15 8.04 0.32 4.43
CA ALA A 15 8.37 -0.60 3.34
C ALA A 15 7.47 -0.44 2.10
N CYS A 16 6.17 -0.27 2.30
CA CYS A 16 5.20 -0.16 1.21
C CYS A 16 5.29 1.16 0.41
N GLU A 17 5.80 2.25 1.00
CA GLU A 17 5.88 3.55 0.32
C GLU A 17 6.86 3.52 -0.85
N PHE A 18 8.05 2.96 -0.61
CA PHE A 18 9.13 2.90 -1.61
C PHE A 18 8.86 1.89 -2.74
N GLU A 19 8.04 0.88 -2.47
CA GLU A 19 7.74 -0.19 -3.42
C GLU A 19 6.56 0.15 -4.35
N CYS A 20 5.82 1.23 -4.09
CA CYS A 20 4.69 1.61 -4.92
C CYS A 20 5.16 2.34 -6.20
N PRO A 21 4.98 1.75 -7.40
CA PRO A 21 5.49 2.34 -8.64
C PRO A 21 4.85 3.70 -8.99
N ASN A 22 3.64 3.95 -8.51
CA ASN A 22 2.89 5.17 -8.80
C ASN A 22 2.99 6.24 -7.69
N ALA A 23 3.81 6.01 -6.66
CA ALA A 23 3.85 6.83 -5.45
C ALA A 23 2.43 7.12 -4.91
N ALA A 24 1.59 6.08 -4.88
CA ALA A 24 0.21 6.15 -4.38
C ALA A 24 0.16 6.12 -2.85
N ILE A 25 1.22 5.65 -2.21
CA ILE A 25 1.30 5.45 -0.76
C ILE A 25 2.04 6.63 -0.13
N ARG A 26 1.53 7.13 0.99
CA ARG A 26 2.10 8.27 1.73
C ARG A 26 1.74 8.24 3.20
N LEU A 27 2.61 8.79 4.05
CA LEU A 27 2.34 8.93 5.48
C LEU A 27 1.30 10.05 5.72
N LYS A 28 0.26 9.75 6.50
CA LYS A 28 -0.75 10.71 6.97
C LYS A 28 -1.28 10.29 8.34
N ASN A 29 -1.25 11.21 9.31
CA ASN A 29 -1.76 10.96 10.69
C ASN A 29 -1.13 9.70 11.31
N ASP A 30 0.20 9.62 11.29
CA ASP A 30 0.96 8.49 11.86
C ASP A 30 0.63 7.12 11.26
N MET A 31 0.18 7.08 10.01
CA MET A 31 -0.18 5.87 9.31
C MET A 31 0.02 6.03 7.80
N TYR A 32 0.38 4.95 7.10
CA TYR A 32 0.44 4.98 5.65
C TYR A 32 -0.95 4.86 5.04
N ILE A 33 -1.27 5.74 4.08
CA ILE A 33 -2.51 5.69 3.32
C ILE A 33 -2.23 5.46 1.84
N ILE A 34 -3.16 4.80 1.15
CA ILE A 34 -3.12 4.62 -0.31
C ILE A 34 -4.10 5.60 -0.94
N ASP A 35 -3.62 6.32 -1.95
CA ASP A 35 -4.46 7.14 -2.81
C ASP A 35 -5.13 6.25 -3.87
N PRO A 36 -6.46 6.04 -3.81
CA PRO A 36 -7.15 5.19 -4.77
C PRO A 36 -7.09 5.76 -6.20
N LYS A 37 -6.83 7.06 -6.38
CA LYS A 37 -6.70 7.66 -7.70
C LYS A 37 -5.38 7.33 -8.39
N LYS A 38 -4.35 6.95 -7.61
CA LYS A 38 -3.01 6.60 -8.13
C LYS A 38 -2.73 5.11 -8.05
N CYS A 39 -3.46 4.37 -7.22
CA CYS A 39 -3.31 2.93 -7.10
C CYS A 39 -3.86 2.24 -8.35
N THR A 40 -2.99 1.51 -9.06
CA THR A 40 -3.35 0.67 -10.21
C THR A 40 -3.21 -0.81 -9.88
N GLU A 41 -3.20 -1.18 -8.59
CA GLU A 41 -2.95 -2.56 -8.14
C GLU A 41 -1.61 -3.14 -8.62
N CYS A 42 -0.66 -2.25 -8.95
CA CYS A 42 0.61 -2.58 -9.63
C CYS A 42 0.45 -3.15 -11.05
N GLU A 43 -0.74 -3.12 -11.64
CA GLU A 43 -0.97 -3.54 -13.03
C GLU A 43 -0.06 -2.76 -13.99
N GLY A 44 0.57 -3.48 -14.92
CA GLY A 44 1.52 -2.91 -15.88
C GLY A 44 2.94 -2.71 -15.35
N HIS A 45 3.17 -2.90 -14.04
CA HIS A 45 4.51 -2.82 -13.43
C HIS A 45 4.95 -4.16 -12.81
N PHE A 46 4.04 -4.84 -12.11
CA PHE A 46 4.32 -6.10 -11.42
C PHE A 46 3.12 -7.05 -11.54
N ASP A 47 3.37 -8.36 -11.43
CA ASP A 47 2.31 -9.39 -11.45
C ASP A 47 1.46 -9.39 -10.17
N ARG A 48 1.98 -8.79 -9.09
CA ARG A 48 1.36 -8.75 -7.76
C ARG A 48 1.54 -7.38 -7.10
N PRO A 49 0.60 -6.99 -6.23
CA PRO A 49 0.65 -5.72 -5.52
C PRO A 49 1.76 -5.71 -4.47
N ARG A 50 2.82 -4.96 -4.77
CA ARG A 50 4.04 -4.91 -3.96
C ARG A 50 3.79 -4.47 -2.52
N CYS A 51 2.85 -3.55 -2.30
CA CYS A 51 2.50 -3.10 -0.96
C CYS A 51 2.03 -4.24 -0.04
N ALA A 52 1.34 -5.24 -0.58
CA ALA A 52 0.91 -6.43 0.17
C ALA A 52 2.05 -7.44 0.36
N GLU A 53 2.95 -7.58 -0.62
CA GLU A 53 4.10 -8.50 -0.52
C GLU A 53 5.15 -8.06 0.50
N VAL A 54 5.38 -6.75 0.62
CA VAL A 54 6.41 -6.20 1.53
C VAL A 54 5.88 -5.82 2.89
N CYS A 55 4.56 -5.91 3.11
CA CYS A 55 3.98 -5.55 4.39
C CYS A 55 4.40 -6.58 5.46
N PRO A 56 5.03 -6.16 6.57
CA PRO A 56 5.43 -7.09 7.63
C PRO A 56 4.25 -7.65 8.43
N VAL A 57 3.07 -7.05 8.28
CA VAL A 57 1.82 -7.47 8.92
C VAL A 57 0.86 -7.95 7.84
N GLU A 58 0.54 -9.24 7.90
CA GLU A 58 -0.39 -9.86 6.94
C GLU A 58 -1.77 -9.19 6.99
N ASN A 59 -2.48 -9.20 5.86
CA ASN A 59 -3.81 -8.61 5.71
C ASN A 59 -3.92 -7.11 6.06
N THR A 60 -2.81 -6.38 6.10
CA THR A 60 -2.82 -4.93 6.32
C THR A 60 -3.09 -4.14 5.03
N CYS A 61 -2.45 -4.51 3.92
CA CYS A 61 -2.71 -3.94 2.60
C CYS A 61 -3.68 -4.85 1.84
N VAL A 62 -4.95 -4.44 1.74
CA VAL A 62 -6.03 -5.27 1.19
C VAL A 62 -6.75 -4.57 0.05
N PRO A 63 -7.36 -5.30 -0.89
CA PRO A 63 -8.28 -4.72 -1.87
C PRO A 63 -9.39 -3.91 -1.19
N ALA A 64 -9.67 -2.71 -1.70
CA ALA A 64 -10.59 -1.75 -1.12
C ALA A 64 -12.03 -1.97 -1.56
#